data_AF-A0AAV1DWL7-F1
#
_entry.id   AF-A0AAV1DWL7-F1
#
_cell.length_a   1.000
_cell.length_b   1.000
_cell.length_c   1.000
_cell.angle_alpha   90.00
_cell.angle_beta   90.00
_cell.angle_gamma   90.00
#
_symmetry.space_group_name_H-M   'P 1'
#
loop_
_entity.id
_entity.type
_entity.pdbx_description
1 polymer ?
#
loop_
_entity_poly.entity_id
_entity_poly.type
_entity_poly.pdbx_seq_one_letter_code
_entity_poly.pdbx_strand_id
1 'polypeptide(L)'
;MVLQKEGKWVNMDEEVGRVPGGNPNVSKKPMDQRLLRGNLALKTSMVAKLPIRVIHHWECFNKNNNGLKGSKGRHYKYVYDGLYFVASCQQERDDNGLLVFKF
;
A
#
# COMPACT_ATOMS: atom_id res chain seq x y z
N MET A 1 -7.67 0.03 1.80
CA MET A 1 -7.77 1.14 0.84
C MET A 1 -9.05 0.91 0.05
N VAL A 2 -9.99 1.85 0.00
CA VAL A 2 -11.27 1.71 -0.70
C VAL A 2 -11.18 2.29 -2.10
N LEU A 3 -11.03 1.41 -3.07
CA LEU A 3 -10.93 1.78 -4.48
C LEU A 3 -12.19 1.44 -5.25
N GLN A 4 -12.35 2.04 -6.42
CA GLN A 4 -13.37 1.67 -7.38
C GLN A 4 -12.74 1.10 -8.65
N LYS A 5 -13.23 -0.06 -9.10
CA LYS A 5 -12.89 -0.71 -10.38
C LYS A 5 -14.18 -1.05 -11.11
N GLU A 6 -14.33 -0.59 -12.36
CA GLU A 6 -15.51 -0.88 -13.19
C GLU A 6 -16.85 -0.57 -12.49
N GLY A 7 -16.90 0.52 -11.72
CA GLY A 7 -18.10 0.94 -10.98
C GLY A 7 -18.35 0.17 -9.68
N LYS A 8 -17.57 -0.87 -9.36
CA LYS A 8 -17.66 -1.64 -8.13
C LYS A 8 -16.66 -1.16 -7.08
N TRP A 9 -17.11 -1.13 -5.83
CA TRP A 9 -16.27 -0.82 -4.68
C TRP A 9 -15.42 -2.04 -4.32
N VAL A 10 -14.11 -1.85 -4.19
CA VAL A 10 -13.15 -2.87 -3.80
C VAL A 10 -12.47 -2.36 -2.54
N ASN A 11 -12.70 -3.05 -1.43
CA ASN A 11 -11.90 -2.80 -0.23
C ASN A 11 -10.65 -3.69 -0.26
N MET A 12 -9.48 -3.06 -0.33
CA MET A 12 -8.20 -3.77 -0.23
C MET A 12 -7.72 -3.94 1.23
N ASP A 13 -8.52 -3.61 2.24
CA ASP A 13 -8.11 -3.65 3.66
C ASP A 13 -7.76 -5.05 4.19
N GLU A 14 -8.03 -6.15 3.48
CA GLU A 14 -7.61 -7.49 3.93
C GLU A 14 -6.11 -7.76 3.74
N GLU A 15 -5.38 -7.03 2.88
CA GLU A 15 -3.92 -7.24 2.68
C GLU A 15 -3.08 -5.97 2.41
N VAL A 16 -3.57 -4.76 2.73
CA VAL A 16 -2.79 -3.54 2.42
C VAL A 16 -1.75 -3.22 3.49
N GLY A 17 -0.51 -3.56 3.16
CA GLY A 17 0.69 -2.96 3.75
C GLY A 17 0.63 -1.43 3.70
N ARG A 18 1.06 -0.82 4.81
CA ARG A 18 1.05 0.64 5.07
C ARG A 18 1.36 1.46 3.80
N VAL A 19 0.42 2.32 3.40
CA VAL A 19 0.65 3.33 2.36
C VAL A 19 1.88 4.17 2.75
N PRO A 20 2.82 4.49 1.83
CA PRO A 20 4.08 5.14 2.17
C PRO A 20 3.89 6.58 2.67
N GLY A 21 3.66 6.73 3.97
CA GLY A 21 3.74 7.99 4.72
C GLY A 21 4.81 7.94 5.84
N GLY A 22 5.25 6.73 6.21
CA GLY A 22 6.36 6.48 7.12
C GLY A 22 7.11 5.25 6.65
N ASN A 23 8.34 5.42 6.18
CA ASN A 23 9.19 4.30 5.82
C ASN A 23 9.59 3.56 7.11
N PRO A 24 9.19 2.29 7.34
CA PRO A 24 9.63 1.53 8.52
C PRO A 24 11.14 1.23 8.51
N ASN A 25 11.81 1.39 7.36
CA ASN A 25 13.27 1.19 7.22
C ASN A 25 14.12 2.39 7.68
N VAL A 26 13.53 3.41 8.31
CA VAL A 26 14.29 4.46 8.97
C VAL A 26 14.01 4.31 10.46
N SER A 27 15.07 4.22 11.25
CA SER A 27 15.13 4.23 12.73
C SER A 27 14.56 5.51 13.37
N LYS A 28 13.46 6.04 12.83
CA LYS A 28 12.74 7.21 13.31
C LYS A 28 11.46 6.75 13.97
N LYS A 29 11.17 7.33 15.14
CA LYS A 29 9.91 7.10 15.85
C LYS A 29 8.75 7.28 14.87
N PRO A 30 7.75 6.40 14.91
CA PRO A 30 6.59 6.53 14.06
C PRO A 30 5.86 7.83 14.44
N MET A 31 5.47 8.61 13.44
CA MET A 31 4.87 9.94 13.56
C MET A 31 3.55 9.96 12.80
N ASP A 32 2.67 10.88 13.20
CA ASP A 32 1.44 11.19 12.48
C ASP A 32 1.72 11.46 10.99
N GLN A 33 0.98 10.77 10.13
CA GLN A 33 1.03 11.01 8.71
C GLN A 33 0.48 12.39 8.38
N ARG A 34 1.10 13.01 7.39
CA ARG A 34 0.69 14.30 6.85
C ARG A 34 0.18 14.12 5.43
N LEU A 35 -0.69 15.01 4.98
CA LEU A 35 -1.17 15.05 3.60
C LEU A 35 -0.09 15.65 2.68
N LEU A 36 1.00 14.92 2.51
CA LEU A 36 2.16 15.33 1.72
C LEU A 36 2.59 14.15 0.83
N ARG A 37 3.33 14.46 -0.24
CA ARG A 37 3.90 13.46 -1.16
C ARG A 37 2.85 12.48 -1.68
N GLY A 38 2.97 11.18 -1.36
CA GLY A 38 2.07 10.13 -1.84
C GLY A 38 0.61 10.35 -1.42
N ASN A 39 0.38 10.75 -0.17
CA ASN A 39 -0.97 11.02 0.32
C ASN A 39 -1.61 12.20 -0.41
N LEU A 40 -0.83 13.26 -0.68
CA LEU A 40 -1.30 14.39 -1.47
C LEU A 40 -1.58 13.97 -2.92
N ALA A 41 -0.71 13.16 -3.53
CA ALA A 41 -0.91 12.66 -4.89
C ALA A 41 -2.19 11.83 -5.02
N LEU A 42 -2.46 10.92 -4.07
CA LEU A 42 -3.69 10.12 -4.04
C LEU A 42 -4.93 10.99 -3.86
N LYS A 43 -4.88 11.97 -2.94
CA LYS A 43 -5.99 12.92 -2.76
C LYS A 43 -6.24 13.75 -4.02
N THR A 44 -5.19 14.22 -4.68
CA THR A 44 -5.31 14.94 -5.95
C THR A 44 -5.91 14.05 -7.03
N SER A 45 -5.48 12.79 -7.14
CA SER A 45 -6.05 11.82 -8.09
C SER A 45 -7.53 11.58 -7.84
N MET A 46 -7.95 11.51 -6.57
CA MET A 46 -9.35 11.38 -6.17
C MET A 46 -10.19 12.58 -6.64
N VAL A 47 -9.72 13.81 -6.36
CA VAL A 47 -10.43 15.05 -6.74
C VAL A 47 -10.49 15.21 -8.26
N ALA A 48 -9.38 14.93 -8.95
CA ALA A 48 -9.28 15.04 -10.40
C ALA A 48 -9.90 13.84 -11.15
N LYS A 49 -10.40 12.82 -10.42
CA LYS A 49 -10.90 11.55 -10.98
C LYS A 49 -9.93 10.93 -11.97
N LEU A 50 -8.65 10.91 -11.62
CA LEU A 50 -7.60 10.28 -12.41
C LEU A 50 -7.39 8.84 -11.95
N PRO A 51 -7.25 7.88 -12.89
CA PRO A 51 -7.04 6.49 -12.54
C PRO A 51 -5.61 6.26 -12.01
N ILE A 52 -5.48 5.41 -11.00
CA ILE A 52 -4.21 4.92 -10.45
C ILE A 52 -3.98 3.46 -10.85
N ARG A 53 -2.71 3.08 -11.01
CA ARG A 53 -2.31 1.68 -11.26
C ARG A 53 -2.14 0.95 -9.94
N VAL A 54 -2.75 -0.22 -9.81
CA VAL A 54 -2.55 -1.10 -8.65
C VAL A 54 -1.75 -2.32 -9.03
N ILE A 55 -0.73 -2.61 -8.22
CA ILE A 55 0.19 -3.73 -8.37
C ILE A 55 0.24 -4.44 -7.02
N HIS A 56 -0.13 -5.72 -7.00
CA HIS A 56 0.00 -6.58 -5.83
C HIS A 56 1.40 -7.17 -5.79
N HIS A 57 1.89 -7.44 -4.57
CA HIS A 57 3.11 -8.20 -4.39
C HIS A 57 2.86 -9.39 -3.46
N TRP A 58 3.51 -10.53 -3.73
CA TRP A 58 3.51 -11.68 -2.83
C TRP A 58 4.93 -12.14 -2.57
N GLU A 59 5.25 -12.36 -1.29
CA GLU A 59 6.50 -13.00 -0.90
C GLU A 59 6.43 -14.49 -1.21
N CYS A 60 7.31 -14.94 -2.11
CA CYS A 60 7.43 -16.33 -2.50
C CYS A 60 8.54 -16.96 -1.65
N PHE A 61 8.17 -17.84 -0.72
CA PHE A 61 9.14 -18.66 -0.01
C PHE A 61 9.61 -19.79 -0.92
N ASN A 62 10.89 -19.76 -1.31
CA ASN A 62 11.49 -20.86 -2.06
C ASN A 62 11.66 -22.07 -1.12
N LYS A 63 10.75 -23.05 -1.21
CA LYS A 63 10.78 -24.28 -0.37
C LYS A 63 11.95 -25.22 -0.73
N ASN A 64 12.65 -24.99 -1.85
CA ASN A 64 13.74 -25.84 -2.29
C ASN A 64 15.10 -25.27 -1.84
N ASN A 65 15.41 -25.44 -0.56
CA ASN A 65 16.79 -25.33 -0.08
C ASN A 65 17.29 -26.71 0.37
N ASN A 66 17.26 -27.69 -0.54
CA ASN A 66 18.24 -28.77 -0.46
C ASN A 66 19.57 -28.20 -0.98
N GLY A 67 20.36 -27.63 -0.07
CA GLY A 67 21.81 -27.83 -0.15
C GLY A 67 22.73 -26.75 -0.71
N LEU A 68 22.40 -25.45 -0.74
CA LEU A 68 23.45 -24.42 -0.86
C LEU A 68 23.21 -23.22 0.07
N LYS A 69 24.05 -23.13 1.10
CA LYS A 69 24.21 -21.96 1.97
C LYS A 69 24.74 -20.79 1.12
N GLY A 70 23.88 -19.88 0.67
CA GLY A 70 24.36 -18.68 -0.02
C GLY A 70 23.32 -17.61 -0.35
N SER A 71 22.10 -18.01 -0.74
CA SER A 71 21.14 -17.05 -1.31
C SER A 71 19.76 -17.22 -0.71
N LYS A 72 19.57 -16.85 0.56
CA LYS A 72 18.23 -16.67 1.14
C LYS A 72 17.59 -15.39 0.60
N GLY A 73 17.47 -15.28 -0.72
CA GLY A 73 16.80 -14.15 -1.35
C GLY A 73 15.31 -14.27 -1.14
N ARG A 74 14.69 -13.28 -0.48
CA ARG A 74 13.23 -13.11 -0.55
C ARG A 74 12.89 -12.84 -2.01
N HIS A 75 12.16 -13.76 -2.65
CA HIS A 75 11.66 -13.56 -4.00
C HIS A 75 10.26 -12.95 -3.90
N TYR A 76 10.05 -11.83 -4.59
CA TYR A 76 8.73 -11.20 -4.67
C TYR A 76 8.16 -11.39 -6.08
N LYS A 77 6.90 -11.80 -6.16
CA LYS A 77 6.13 -11.78 -7.40
C LYS A 77 5.26 -10.52 -7.40
N TYR A 78 5.34 -9.73 -8.47
CA TYR A 78 4.51 -8.55 -8.66
C TYR A 78 3.48 -8.82 -9.77
N VAL A 79 2.21 -8.51 -9.52
CA VAL A 79 1.14 -8.65 -10.53
C VAL A 79 0.38 -7.34 -10.65
N TYR A 80 0.30 -6.85 -11.88
CA TYR A 80 -0.53 -5.72 -12.23
C TYR A 80 -2.00 -6.14 -12.25
N ASP A 81 -2.82 -5.47 -11.45
CA ASP A 81 -4.25 -5.79 -11.28
C ASP A 81 -5.16 -4.90 -12.14
N GLY A 82 -4.73 -3.66 -12.40
CA GLY A 82 -5.45 -2.76 -13.30
C GLY A 82 -5.43 -1.31 -12.88
N LEU A 83 -6.34 -0.55 -13.48
CA LEU A 83 -6.64 0.84 -13.17
C LEU A 83 -7.79 0.94 -12.18
N TYR A 84 -7.63 1.81 -11.20
CA TYR A 84 -8.59 2.05 -10.12
C TYR A 84 -8.80 3.54 -9.93
N PHE A 85 -9.97 3.92 -9.41
CA PHE A 85 -10.22 5.26 -8.90
C PHE A 85 -10.19 5.26 -7.38
N VAL A 86 -9.61 6.31 -6.80
CA VAL A 86 -9.67 6.53 -5.35
C VAL A 86 -11.07 6.99 -5.02
N ALA A 87 -11.77 6.28 -4.14
CA ALA A 87 -13.19 6.52 -3.92
C ALA A 87 -13.46 7.43 -2.71
N SER A 88 -12.61 7.35 -1.68
CA SER A 88 -12.70 8.22 -0.51
C SER A 88 -11.31 8.54 0.06
N CYS A 89 -11.26 9.48 1.00
CA CYS A 89 -10.05 9.74 1.78
C CYS A 89 -10.46 10.22 3.16
N GLN A 90 -10.05 9.48 4.19
CA GLN A 90 -10.33 9.71 5.60
C GLN A 90 -9.03 9.71 6.40
N GLN A 91 -9.01 10.45 7.51
CA GLN A 91 -7.89 10.45 8.45
C GLN A 91 -8.38 9.85 9.77
N GLU A 92 -7.66 8.83 10.25
CA GLU A 92 -8.05 8.04 11.42
C GLU A 92 -6.84 7.77 12.30
N ARG A 93 -7.05 7.34 13.55
CA ARG A 93 -5.96 6.83 14.39
C ARG A 93 -5.79 5.33 14.15
N ASP A 94 -4.55 4.88 13.96
CA ASP A 94 -4.21 3.45 13.92
C ASP A 94 -4.18 2.84 15.33
N ASP A 95 -3.91 1.54 15.41
CA ASP A 95 -3.80 0.80 16.68
C ASP A 95 -2.70 1.32 17.62
N ASN A 96 -1.74 2.08 17.07
CA ASN A 96 -0.66 2.72 17.83
C ASN A 96 -1.03 4.15 18.24
N GLY A 97 -2.26 4.59 17.98
CA GLY A 97 -2.78 5.93 18.28
C GLY A 97 -2.28 7.02 17.33
N LEU A 98 -1.62 6.66 16.23
CA LEU A 98 -1.03 7.60 15.27
C LEU A 98 -2.03 7.95 14.16
N LEU A 99 -2.05 9.21 13.75
CA LEU A 99 -2.88 9.65 12.64
C LEU A 99 -2.38 9.08 11.31
N VAL A 100 -3.24 8.39 10.58
CA VAL A 100 -2.97 7.81 9.26
C VAL A 100 -4.05 8.20 8.26
N PHE A 101 -3.70 8.32 6.98
CA PHE A 101 -4.67 8.51 5.91
C PHE A 101 -5.09 7.17 5.32
N LYS A 102 -6.40 6.92 5.29
CA LYS A 102 -7.01 5.83 4.53
C LYS A 102 -7.58 6.42 3.24
N PHE A 103 -7.21 5.81 2.13
CA PHE A 103 -7.75 6.05 0.80
C PHE A 103 -8.58 4.86 0.36
#